data_AF-A0A653U2P5-F1
#
_entry.id   AF-A0A653U2P5-F1
#
_cell.length_a   1.000
_cell.length_b   1.000
_cell.length_c   1.000
_cell.angle_alpha   90.00
_cell.angle_beta   90.00
_cell.angle_gamma   90.00
#
_symmetry.space_group_name_H-M   'P 1'
#
loop_
_entity.id
_entity.type
_entity.pdbx_description
1 polymer ?
#
loop_
_entity_poly.entity_id
_entity_poly.type
_entity_poly.pdbx_seq_one_letter_code
_entity_poly.pdbx_strand_id
1 'polypeptide(L)'
;MKTPNYACVKDGAVLPSFHDAELISLEHDPGARSLVLRLKRASGPVETLLFSGVVAQRMIDFADQNVASRLLISPMRNFSIDDLSVWVRWMYSRDDAKAPEPSRAIIEQFHRDVIDGRKALFILDPSCGAEMAVLCESISILT
;
A
#
# COMPACT_ATOMS: atom_id res chain seq x y z
N MET A 1 -14.86 6.03 23.92
CA MET A 1 -14.71 6.53 22.54
C MET A 1 -14.15 5.39 21.71
N LYS A 2 -14.95 4.83 20.79
CA LYS A 2 -14.53 3.73 19.93
C LYS A 2 -13.83 4.36 18.72
N THR A 3 -12.55 4.06 18.55
CA THR A 3 -11.80 4.35 17.32
C THR A 3 -12.54 3.67 16.17
N PRO A 4 -12.92 4.40 15.10
CA PRO A 4 -13.54 3.76 13.95
C PRO A 4 -12.48 2.89 13.26
N ASN A 5 -12.61 1.58 13.43
CA ASN A 5 -11.90 0.59 12.63
C ASN A 5 -12.54 0.61 11.23
N TYR A 6 -11.98 1.40 10.32
CA TYR A 6 -12.38 1.39 8.92
C TYR A 6 -11.80 0.13 8.26
N ALA A 7 -12.49 -0.98 8.43
CA ALA A 7 -12.25 -2.18 7.66
C ALA A 7 -12.65 -1.89 6.20
N CYS A 8 -11.64 -1.77 5.33
CA CYS A 8 -11.80 -1.43 3.91
C CYS A 8 -12.20 0.04 3.72
N VAL A 9 -11.59 0.74 2.76
CA VAL A 9 -12.11 2.03 2.29
C VAL A 9 -13.44 1.74 1.56
N LYS A 10 -14.50 1.51 2.33
CA LYS A 10 -15.86 1.16 1.85
C LYS A 10 -16.93 2.15 2.31
N ASP A 11 -16.64 3.03 3.26
CA ASP A 11 -17.60 4.03 3.71
C ASP A 11 -17.26 5.41 3.15
N GLY A 12 -17.60 5.66 1.87
CA GLY A 12 -17.96 6.98 1.29
C GLY A 12 -17.05 8.19 1.52
N ALA A 13 -15.92 8.04 2.21
CA ALA A 13 -14.99 9.08 2.52
C ALA A 13 -14.12 9.25 1.28
N VAL A 14 -14.24 10.42 0.66
CA VAL A 14 -13.34 10.86 -0.40
C VAL A 14 -11.94 10.82 0.19
N LEU A 15 -11.09 9.90 -0.28
CA LEU A 15 -9.66 9.97 0.04
C LEU A 15 -9.18 11.36 -0.41
N PRO A 16 -8.49 12.11 0.47
CA PRO A 16 -7.88 13.36 0.04
C PRO A 16 -6.93 13.07 -1.12
N SER A 17 -6.81 14.01 -2.05
CA SER A 17 -5.79 13.89 -3.09
C SER A 17 -4.41 13.89 -2.43
N PHE A 18 -3.62 12.88 -2.76
CA PHE A 18 -2.21 12.76 -2.37
C PHE A 18 -1.27 13.16 -3.52
N HIS A 19 -1.81 13.78 -4.57
CA HIS A 19 -0.97 14.41 -5.59
C HIS A 19 -0.08 15.47 -4.91
N ASP A 20 1.21 15.45 -5.19
CA ASP A 20 2.24 16.29 -4.56
C ASP A 20 2.44 16.05 -3.06
N ALA A 21 1.93 14.94 -2.51
CA ALA A 21 2.24 14.56 -1.13
C ALA A 21 3.63 13.92 -1.04
N GLU A 22 4.45 14.39 -0.11
CA GLU A 22 5.78 13.85 0.12
C GLU A 22 5.73 12.74 1.17
N LEU A 23 6.24 11.55 0.85
CA LEU A 23 6.47 10.48 1.82
C LEU A 23 7.68 10.84 2.69
N ILE A 24 7.42 11.18 3.95
CA ILE A 24 8.45 11.69 4.88
C ILE A 24 8.90 10.65 5.91
N SER A 25 8.14 9.57 6.10
CA SER A 25 8.46 8.55 7.10
C SER A 25 7.82 7.21 6.76
N LEU A 26 8.58 6.15 7.07
CA LEU A 26 8.15 4.76 7.05
C LEU A 26 8.57 4.09 8.35
N GLU A 27 7.67 3.32 8.94
CA GLU A 27 7.93 2.53 10.14
C GLU A 27 7.36 1.12 9.94
N HIS A 28 8.23 0.11 9.95
CA HIS A 28 7.85 -1.27 9.70
C HIS A 28 8.11 -2.13 10.94
N ASP A 29 7.08 -2.80 11.43
CA ASP A 29 7.16 -3.79 12.50
C ASP A 29 6.75 -5.17 11.94
N PRO A 30 7.73 -6.05 11.65
CA PRO A 30 7.45 -7.41 11.19
C PRO A 30 6.72 -8.27 12.22
N GLY A 31 6.97 -8.04 13.52
CA GLY A 31 6.37 -8.82 14.61
C GLY A 31 4.88 -8.54 14.75
N ALA A 32 4.49 -7.28 14.65
CA ALA A 32 3.09 -6.87 14.62
C ALA A 32 2.44 -7.00 13.23
N ARG A 33 3.20 -7.36 12.19
CA ARG A 33 2.79 -7.33 10.78
C ARG A 33 2.15 -5.97 10.42
N SER A 34 2.80 -4.89 10.81
CA SER A 34 2.31 -3.53 10.57
C SER A 34 3.33 -2.66 9.85
N LEU A 35 2.80 -1.73 9.07
CA LEU A 35 3.57 -0.70 8.40
C LEU A 35 2.85 0.64 8.62
N VAL A 36 3.59 1.69 8.90
CA VAL A 36 3.07 3.06 9.00
C VAL A 36 3.79 3.93 7.98
N LEU A 37 3.04 4.64 7.16
CA LEU A 37 3.53 5.67 6.26
C LEU A 37 3.03 7.03 6.73
N ARG A 38 3.88 8.06 6.69
CA ARG A 38 3.47 9.44 6.94
C ARG A 38 3.73 10.26 5.68
N LEU A 39 2.68 10.87 5.14
CA LEU A 39 2.73 11.69 3.95
C LEU A 39 2.40 13.15 4.29
N LYS A 40 3.29 14.08 3.92
CA LYS A 40 3.06 15.51 4.06
C LYS A 40 2.42 16.04 2.79
N ARG A 41 1.19 16.55 2.87
CA ARG A 41 0.54 17.20 1.71
C ARG A 41 1.16 18.57 1.44
N ALA A 42 1.30 18.95 0.17
CA ALA A 42 1.96 20.20 -0.25
C ALA A 42 1.47 21.47 0.48
N SER A 43 0.18 21.53 0.78
CA SER A 43 -0.46 22.64 1.52
C SER A 43 -1.32 22.15 2.69
N GLY A 44 -1.03 20.96 3.23
CA GLY A 44 -1.90 20.30 4.21
C GLY A 44 -1.16 19.68 5.40
N PRO A 45 -1.92 19.02 6.30
CA PRO A 45 -1.35 18.27 7.41
C PRO A 45 -0.53 17.06 6.93
N VAL A 46 0.22 16.49 7.87
CA VAL A 46 0.78 15.15 7.69
C VAL A 46 -0.35 14.14 7.89
N GLU A 47 -0.61 13.35 6.86
CA GLU A 47 -1.54 12.23 6.89
C GLU A 47 -0.76 10.96 7.26
N THR A 48 -1.31 10.14 8.15
CA THR A 48 -0.68 8.88 8.55
C THR A 48 -1.51 7.70 8.06
N LEU A 49 -0.91 6.83 7.26
CA LEU A 49 -1.50 5.57 6.80
C LEU A 49 -0.95 4.42 7.62
N LEU A 50 -1.84 3.67 8.29
CA LEU A 50 -1.53 2.43 8.98
C LEU A 50 -1.99 1.24 8.14
N PHE A 51 -1.07 0.34 7.87
CA PHE A 51 -1.30 -0.95 7.23
C PHE A 51 -1.21 -2.03 8.29
N SER A 52 -2.25 -2.85 8.43
CA SER A 52 -2.29 -3.95 9.40
C SER A 52 -2.38 -5.29 8.69
N GLY A 53 -1.77 -6.31 9.29
CA GLY A 53 -1.69 -7.64 8.69
C GLY A 53 -0.92 -7.62 7.38
N VAL A 54 0.19 -6.89 7.31
CA VAL A 54 1.08 -6.83 6.15
C VAL A 54 1.47 -8.26 5.76
N VAL A 55 1.26 -8.58 4.48
CA VAL A 55 1.56 -9.88 3.86
C VAL A 55 2.84 -9.76 3.04
N ALA A 56 2.93 -8.70 2.24
CA ALA A 56 4.09 -8.37 1.44
C ALA A 56 4.18 -6.86 1.29
N GLN A 57 5.41 -6.35 1.24
CA GLN A 57 5.67 -4.98 0.85
C GLN A 57 7.03 -4.90 0.14
N ARG A 58 7.15 -3.93 -0.77
CA ARG A 58 8.44 -3.49 -1.31
C ARG A 58 8.40 -1.99 -1.52
N MET A 59 9.51 -1.35 -1.19
CA MET A 59 9.78 0.04 -1.51
C MET A 59 11.18 0.12 -2.12
N ILE A 60 11.35 0.96 -3.13
CA ILE A 60 12.64 1.31 -3.72
C ILE A 60 12.80 2.82 -3.74
N ASP A 61 14.03 3.30 -3.90
CA ASP A 61 14.36 4.71 -4.16
C ASP A 61 13.81 5.72 -3.14
N PHE A 62 13.73 5.32 -1.87
CA PHE A 62 13.46 6.24 -0.77
C PHE A 62 14.65 7.15 -0.53
N ALA A 63 14.54 8.40 -0.98
CA ALA A 63 15.59 9.40 -0.97
C ALA A 63 15.04 10.76 -0.49
N ASP A 64 15.73 11.86 -0.76
CA ASP A 64 15.14 13.18 -0.61
C ASP A 64 14.06 13.40 -1.68
N GLN A 65 12.97 14.11 -1.35
CA GLN A 65 11.86 14.45 -2.27
C GLN A 65 11.05 13.24 -2.80
N ASN A 66 10.54 12.39 -1.91
CA ASN A 66 9.65 11.27 -2.28
C ASN A 66 8.21 11.73 -2.57
N VAL A 67 8.02 12.44 -3.67
CA VAL A 67 6.74 13.05 -4.05
C VAL A 67 5.87 12.02 -4.78
N ALA A 68 4.68 11.74 -4.24
CA ALA A 68 3.70 10.87 -4.87
C ALA A 68 3.00 11.57 -6.05
N SER A 69 2.91 10.87 -7.18
CA SER A 69 2.02 11.27 -8.27
C SER A 69 0.57 10.88 -7.93
N ARG A 70 0.39 9.65 -7.45
CA ARG A 70 -0.92 9.14 -7.03
C ARG A 70 -0.78 7.95 -6.08
N LEU A 71 -1.83 7.71 -5.31
CA LEU A 71 -2.00 6.49 -4.52
C LEU A 71 -3.12 5.66 -5.13
N LEU A 72 -2.87 4.37 -5.34
CA LEU A 72 -3.85 3.41 -5.85
C LEU A 72 -4.20 2.43 -4.73
N ILE A 73 -5.48 2.38 -4.35
CA ILE A 73 -5.93 1.60 -3.20
C ILE A 73 -7.15 0.76 -3.57
N SER A 74 -7.13 -0.55 -3.34
CA SER A 74 -8.33 -1.38 -3.41
C SER A 74 -9.21 -1.16 -2.17
N PRO A 75 -10.55 -1.03 -2.29
CA PRO A 75 -11.36 -1.30 -3.47
C PRO A 75 -11.64 -0.05 -4.34
N MET A 76 -11.12 1.13 -3.98
CA MET A 76 -11.38 2.37 -4.75
C MET A 76 -10.87 2.29 -6.19
N ARG A 77 -9.80 1.52 -6.41
CA ARG A 77 -9.37 1.04 -7.72
C ARG A 77 -9.61 -0.46 -7.81
N ASN A 78 -10.26 -0.88 -8.89
CA ASN A 78 -10.33 -2.28 -9.29
C ASN A 78 -8.99 -2.69 -9.93
N PHE A 79 -8.36 -3.72 -9.40
CA PHE A 79 -7.17 -4.33 -9.98
C PHE A 79 -7.58 -5.59 -10.74
N SER A 80 -7.21 -5.69 -12.00
CA SER A 80 -7.31 -6.97 -12.72
C SER A 80 -6.34 -8.00 -12.12
N ILE A 81 -6.54 -9.28 -12.44
CA ILE A 81 -5.60 -10.31 -12.02
C ILE A 81 -4.19 -10.07 -12.59
N ASP A 82 -4.11 -9.54 -13.81
CA ASP A 82 -2.84 -9.24 -14.46
C ASP A 82 -2.14 -8.06 -13.75
N ASP A 83 -2.89 -6.99 -13.40
CA ASP A 83 -2.35 -5.88 -12.61
C ASP A 83 -1.80 -6.37 -11.26
N LEU A 84 -2.60 -7.16 -10.53
CA LEU A 84 -2.21 -7.67 -9.22
C LEU A 84 -1.00 -8.61 -9.32
N SER A 85 -0.94 -9.44 -10.37
CA SER A 85 0.17 -10.35 -10.64
C SER A 85 1.49 -9.59 -10.80
N VAL A 86 1.49 -8.47 -11.55
CA VAL A 86 2.67 -7.61 -11.71
C VAL A 86 3.16 -7.10 -10.36
N TRP A 87 2.28 -6.51 -9.55
CA TRP A 87 2.66 -5.95 -8.25
C TRP A 87 3.10 -7.00 -7.24
N VAL A 88 2.40 -8.14 -7.19
CA VAL A 88 2.79 -9.25 -6.31
C VAL A 88 4.16 -9.77 -6.71
N ARG A 89 4.43 -10.03 -8.00
CA ARG A 89 5.75 -10.48 -8.43
C ARG A 89 6.84 -9.46 -8.09
N TRP A 90 6.58 -8.17 -8.34
CA TRP A 90 7.52 -7.11 -8.02
C TRP A 90 7.84 -7.00 -6.52
N MET A 91 6.85 -7.18 -5.63
CA MET A 91 7.08 -7.20 -4.18
C MET A 91 7.97 -8.37 -3.74
N TYR A 92 7.89 -9.51 -4.43
CA TYR A 92 8.67 -10.70 -4.10
C TYR A 92 10.01 -10.80 -4.85
N SER A 93 10.24 -10.01 -5.90
CA SER A 93 11.55 -10.00 -6.56
C SER A 93 12.61 -9.41 -5.63
N ARG A 94 13.80 -10.00 -5.60
CA ARG A 94 14.98 -9.45 -4.92
C ARG A 94 16.12 -9.37 -5.91
N ASP A 95 16.91 -8.30 -5.83
CA ASP A 95 17.97 -8.01 -6.80
C ASP A 95 19.19 -8.93 -6.62
N ASP A 96 19.32 -9.59 -5.47
CA ASP A 96 20.49 -10.36 -5.05
C ASP A 96 20.21 -11.86 -4.75
N ALA A 97 18.96 -12.30 -4.82
CA ALA A 97 18.60 -13.70 -4.58
C ALA A 97 17.43 -14.17 -5.44
N LYS A 98 17.49 -15.44 -5.86
CA LYS A 98 16.36 -16.19 -6.42
C LYS A 98 15.27 -16.35 -5.36
N ALA A 99 14.57 -15.28 -5.02
CA ALA A 99 13.32 -15.39 -4.29
C ALA A 99 12.37 -16.24 -5.14
N PRO A 100 11.75 -17.28 -4.57
CA PRO A 100 10.81 -18.10 -5.31
C PRO A 100 9.66 -17.22 -5.78
N GLU A 101 9.42 -17.19 -7.09
CA GLU A 101 8.29 -16.46 -7.65
C GLU A 101 6.98 -16.99 -7.04
N PRO A 102 6.04 -16.10 -6.66
CA PRO A 102 4.73 -16.53 -6.20
C PRO A 102 4.05 -17.40 -7.26
N SER A 103 3.61 -18.58 -6.86
CA SER A 103 2.87 -19.46 -7.78
C SER A 103 1.58 -18.79 -8.25
N ARG A 104 1.11 -19.16 -9.44
CA ARG A 104 -0.16 -18.67 -9.99
C ARG A 104 -1.34 -18.88 -9.02
N ALA A 105 -1.37 -20.01 -8.31
CA ALA A 105 -2.42 -20.31 -7.33
C ALA A 105 -2.43 -19.31 -6.16
N ILE A 106 -1.25 -18.86 -5.70
CA ILE A 106 -1.13 -17.85 -4.64
C ILE A 106 -1.63 -16.49 -5.14
N ILE A 107 -1.24 -16.09 -6.36
CA ILE A 107 -1.68 -14.83 -6.97
C ILE A 107 -3.20 -14.81 -7.14
N GLU A 108 -3.79 -15.91 -7.66
CA GLU A 108 -5.24 -16.06 -7.79
C GLU A 108 -5.95 -16.00 -6.44
N GLN A 109 -5.35 -16.56 -5.38
CA GLN A 109 -5.90 -16.45 -4.03
C GLN A 109 -5.87 -15.01 -3.51
N PHE A 110 -4.76 -14.29 -3.68
CA PHE A 110 -4.68 -12.88 -3.31
C PHE A 110 -5.66 -12.01 -4.09
N HIS A 111 -5.85 -12.28 -5.38
CA HIS A 111 -6.84 -11.58 -6.20
C HIS A 111 -8.26 -11.77 -5.67
N ARG A 112 -8.64 -13.01 -5.34
CA ARG A 112 -9.94 -13.28 -4.67
C ARG A 112 -10.05 -12.56 -3.33
N ASP A 113 -9.01 -12.59 -2.51
CA ASP A 113 -9.02 -11.93 -1.21
C ASP A 113 -9.16 -10.40 -1.32
N VAL A 114 -8.56 -9.78 -2.36
CA VAL A 114 -8.71 -8.35 -2.65
C VAL A 114 -10.13 -8.02 -3.12
N ILE A 115 -10.70 -8.81 -4.04
CA ILE A 115 -12.08 -8.65 -4.52
C ILE A 115 -13.08 -8.79 -3.37
N ASP A 116 -12.88 -9.79 -2.51
CA ASP A 116 -13.74 -10.06 -1.36
C ASP A 116 -13.52 -9.05 -0.21
N GLY A 117 -12.53 -8.17 -0.33
CA GLY A 117 -12.18 -7.17 0.69
C GLY A 117 -11.54 -7.75 1.95
N ARG A 118 -11.02 -8.99 1.89
CA ARG A 118 -10.20 -9.61 2.95
C ARG A 118 -8.75 -9.13 2.94
N LYS A 119 -8.31 -8.55 1.83
CA LYS A 119 -7.00 -7.91 1.67
C LYS A 119 -7.14 -6.58 0.95
N ALA A 120 -6.15 -5.73 1.14
CA ALA A 120 -6.00 -4.48 0.42
C ALA A 120 -4.63 -4.45 -0.28
N LEU A 121 -4.63 -4.01 -1.54
CA LEU A 121 -3.45 -3.62 -2.28
C LEU A 121 -3.36 -2.09 -2.31
N PHE A 122 -2.20 -1.58 -1.90
CA PHE A 122 -1.82 -0.17 -1.95
C PHE A 122 -0.60 -0.02 -2.84
N ILE A 123 -0.64 0.94 -3.77
CA ILE A 123 0.49 1.35 -4.59
C ILE A 123 0.71 2.86 -4.38
N LEU A 124 1.95 3.24 -4.15
CA LEU A 124 2.44 4.61 -4.27
C LEU A 124 3.20 4.71 -5.58
N ASP A 125 2.58 5.36 -6.57
CA ASP A 125 3.23 5.70 -7.83
C ASP A 125 3.97 7.02 -7.64
N PRO A 126 5.30 7.05 -7.79
CA PRO A 126 6.08 8.27 -7.61
C PRO A 126 5.86 9.25 -8.76
N SER A 127 5.89 10.53 -8.42
CA SER A 127 6.35 11.58 -9.34
C SER A 127 7.88 11.71 -9.27
N CYS A 128 8.47 11.54 -8.07
CA CYS A 128 9.90 11.51 -7.82
C CYS A 128 10.19 10.67 -6.57
N GLY A 129 11.32 9.98 -6.53
CA GLY A 129 11.75 9.19 -5.37
C GLY A 129 10.97 7.88 -5.20
N ALA A 130 10.50 7.63 -3.98
CA ALA A 130 10.03 6.31 -3.57
C ALA A 130 8.90 5.72 -4.42
N GLU A 131 9.07 4.50 -4.92
CA GLU A 131 8.00 3.65 -5.44
C GLU A 131 7.69 2.56 -4.42
N MET A 132 6.40 2.29 -4.17
CA MET A 132 6.00 1.33 -3.14
C MET A 132 4.74 0.55 -3.49
N ALA A 133 4.72 -0.73 -3.11
CA ALA A 133 3.53 -1.56 -3.08
C ALA A 133 3.41 -2.29 -1.75
N VAL A 134 2.17 -2.41 -1.25
CA VAL A 134 1.83 -3.11 0.00
C VAL A 134 0.60 -3.97 -0.21
N LEU A 135 0.72 -5.26 0.10
CA LEU A 135 -0.41 -6.17 0.27
C LEU A 135 -0.61 -6.41 1.77
N CYS A 136 -1.79 -6.08 2.28
CA CYS A 136 -2.11 -6.16 3.71
C CYS A 136 -3.56 -6.60 3.92
N GLU A 137 -3.97 -6.78 5.17
CA GLU A 137 -5.36 -7.11 5.52
C GLU A 137 -6.24 -5.85 5.54
N SER A 138 -5.72 -4.73 6.04
CA SER A 138 -6.45 -3.46 6.09
C SER A 138 -5.55 -2.22 6.05
N ILE A 139 -6.11 -1.11 5.59
CA ILE A 139 -5.47 0.21 5.55
C ILE A 139 -6.38 1.19 6.31
N SER A 140 -5.80 2.01 7.19
CA SER A 140 -6.50 3.03 7.96
C SER A 140 -5.77 4.36 7.89
N ILE A 141 -6.51 5.48 7.85
CA ILE A 141 -5.95 6.81 8.07
C ILE A 141 -6.03 7.11 9.57
N LEU A 142 -4.91 7.46 10.19
CA LEU A 142 -4.88 7.92 11.57
C LEU A 142 -5.01 9.45 11.57
N THR A 143 -6.10 9.94 12.16
CA THR A 143 -6.35 11.36 12.46
C THR A 143 -5.81 11.74 13.83
#